data_AF-A0A3M5WPC9-F1
#
_entry.id   AF-A0A3M5WPC9-F1
#
_cell.length_a   1.000
_cell.length_b   1.000
_cell.length_c   1.000
_cell.angle_alpha   90.00
_cell.angle_beta   90.00
_cell.angle_gamma   90.00
#
_symmetry.space_group_name_H-M   'P 1'
#
loop_
_entity.id
_entity.type
_entity.pdbx_description
1 polymer ?
#
loop_
_entity_poly.entity_id
_entity_poly.type
_entity_poly.pdbx_seq_one_letter_code
_entity_poly.pdbx_strand_id
1 'polypeptide(L)' 'MPDEIGVMLCEFAKGKTQPELAGLLSVSQSAVSQMLNSDRDIRVRIGSDGSCLAYEIRPIGNRKKPKAA' A
#
# COMPACT_ATOMS: atom_id res chain seq x y z
N MET A 1 -3.56 13.21 -17.44
CA MET A 1 -2.44 13.26 -16.48
C MET A 1 -2.70 12.19 -15.43
N PRO A 2 -2.05 11.01 -15.48
CA PRO A 2 -2.17 9.93 -14.49
C PRO A 2 -1.62 10.30 -13.08
N ASP A 3 -1.39 11.59 -12.84
CA ASP A 3 -0.46 12.14 -11.85
C ASP A 3 -0.96 12.19 -10.40
N GLU A 4 -2.13 11.64 -10.06
CA GLU A 4 -2.65 11.77 -8.69
C GLU A 4 -3.03 10.48 -7.99
N ILE A 5 -2.70 9.28 -8.48
CA ILE A 5 -3.10 8.03 -7.77
C ILE A 5 -2.60 8.03 -6.31
N GLY A 6 -1.43 8.63 -6.05
CA GLY A 6 -0.89 8.84 -4.72
C GLY A 6 0.63 8.74 -4.69
N VAL A 7 1.21 8.95 -3.51
CA VAL A 7 2.64 8.73 -3.24
C VAL A 7 2.91 7.24 -3.06
N MET A 8 4.12 6.77 -3.37
CA MET A 8 4.47 5.37 -3.10
C MET A 8 4.44 5.08 -1.59
N LEU A 9 4.02 3.88 -1.20
CA LEU A 9 3.96 3.47 0.20
C LEU A 9 5.32 3.59 0.90
N CYS A 10 6.42 3.24 0.22
CA CYS A 10 7.77 3.36 0.76
C CYS A 10 8.16 4.82 1.08
N GLU A 11 7.72 5.76 0.25
CA GLU A 11 7.92 7.19 0.49
C GLU A 11 7.01 7.70 1.60
N PHE A 12 5.73 7.29 1.61
CA PHE A 12 4.77 7.64 2.65
C PHE A 12 5.19 7.13 4.03
N ALA A 13 5.89 5.99 4.08
CA ALA A 13 6.40 5.36 5.28
C ALA A 13 7.59 6.11 5.92
N LYS A 14 8.27 7.01 5.18
CA LYS A 14 9.38 7.79 5.74
C LYS A 14 8.89 8.61 6.94
N GLY A 15 9.62 8.47 8.05
CA GLY A 15 9.29 9.13 9.32
C GLY A 15 8.11 8.50 10.08
N LYS A 16 7.63 7.32 9.69
CA LYS A 16 6.57 6.57 10.39
C LYS A 16 7.05 5.17 10.74
N THR A 17 6.55 4.66 11.85
CA THR A 17 6.74 3.28 12.28
C THR A 17 5.71 2.36 11.61
N GLN A 18 6.00 1.06 11.54
CA GLN A 18 5.05 0.09 10.97
C GLN A 18 3.71 0.03 11.74
N PRO A 19 3.66 0.12 13.08
CA PRO A 19 2.39 0.21 13.82
C PRO A 19 1.57 1.45 13.47
N GLU A 20 2.21 2.62 13.29
CA GLU A 20 1.51 3.86 12.89
C GLU A 20 0.91 3.72 11.47
N LEU A 21 1.70 3.19 10.53
CA LEU A 21 1.22 2.88 9.18
C LEU A 21 0.05 1.89 9.18
N ALA A 22 0.12 0.87 10.02
CA ALA A 22 -0.94 -0.12 10.18
C ALA A 22 -2.25 0.52 10.64
N GLY A 23 -2.17 1.43 11.62
CA GLY A 23 -3.30 2.23 12.09
C GLY A 23 -3.87 3.13 10.98
N LEU A 24 -3.02 3.86 10.26
CA LEU A 24 -3.45 4.75 9.17
C LEU A 24 -4.14 4.00 8.03
N LEU A 25 -3.62 2.83 7.67
CA LEU A 25 -4.12 2.04 6.55
C LEU A 25 -5.19 1.01 6.95
N SER A 26 -5.52 0.91 8.24
CA SER A 26 -6.47 -0.08 8.78
C SER A 26 -6.12 -1.52 8.38
N VAL A 27 -4.84 -1.88 8.45
CA VAL A 27 -4.31 -3.22 8.20
C VAL A 27 -3.44 -3.69 9.36
N SER A 28 -2.99 -4.96 9.37
CA SER A 28 -2.04 -5.42 10.38
C SER A 28 -0.63 -4.86 10.13
N GLN A 29 0.17 -4.72 11.20
CA GLN A 29 1.59 -4.40 11.09
C GLN A 29 2.36 -5.44 10.25
N SER A 30 1.96 -6.71 10.31
CA SER A 30 2.53 -7.77 9.46
C SER A 30 2.20 -7.55 7.97
N ALA A 31 1.01 -7.05 7.64
CA ALA A 31 0.66 -6.68 6.27
C ALA A 31 1.49 -5.49 5.79
N VAL A 32 1.71 -4.48 6.64
CA VAL A 32 2.61 -3.35 6.32
C VAL A 32 4.03 -3.84 6.06
N SER A 33 4.55 -4.71 6.92
CA SER A 33 5.88 -5.30 6.73
C SER A 33 5.98 -6.06 5.40
N GLN A 34 4.99 -6.90 5.08
CA GLN A 34 4.94 -7.61 3.79
C GLN A 34 4.85 -6.65 2.60
N MET A 35 4.05 -5.59 2.71
CA MET A 35 3.90 -4.56 1.68
C MET A 35 5.22 -3.85 1.41
N LEU A 36 5.91 -3.37 2.45
CA LEU A 36 7.17 -2.64 2.34
C LEU A 36 8.35 -3.50 1.84
N ASN A 37 8.33 -4.81 2.11
CA ASN A 37 9.38 -5.74 1.71
C ASN A 37 9.05 -6.51 0.42
N SER A 38 8.12 -6.00 -0.39
CA SER A 38 7.70 -6.65 -1.65
C SER A 38 7.88 -5.72 -2.84
N ASP A 39 7.88 -6.27 -4.05
CA ASP A 39 7.90 -5.51 -5.31
C ASP A 39 6.52 -4.96 -5.70
N ARG A 40 5.58 -4.82 -4.74
CA ARG A 40 4.23 -4.34 -5.00
C ARG A 40 4.25 -2.83 -5.22
N ASP A 41 3.67 -2.35 -6.32
CA ASP A 41 3.42 -0.92 -6.51
C ASP A 41 2.17 -0.52 -5.72
N ILE A 42 2.39 0.00 -4.51
CA ILE A 42 1.33 0.47 -3.61
C ILE A 42 1.40 1.99 -3.52
N ARG A 43 0.28 2.63 -3.82
CA ARG A 43 0.09 4.08 -3.77
C ARG A 43 -0.80 4.47 -2.62
N VAL A 44 -0.43 5.51 -1.89
CA VAL A 44 -1.18 6.08 -0.77
C VAL A 44 -1.65 7.48 -1.14
N ARG A 45 -2.93 7.75 -0.92
CA ARG A 45 -3.56 9.06 -1.10
C ARG A 45 -4.21 9.49 0.20
N ILE A 46 -4.00 10.74 0.60
CA ILE A 46 -4.73 11.38 1.69
C ILE A 46 -5.90 12.15 1.09
N GLY A 47 -7.11 11.79 1.48
CA GLY A 47 -8.33 12.51 1.11
C GLY A 47 -8.40 13.89 1.78
N SER A 48 -9.21 14.79 1.22
CA SER A 48 -9.46 16.11 1.81
C SER A 48 -10.12 16.06 3.19
N ASP A 49 -10.73 14.93 3.52
CA ASP A 49 -11.34 14.61 4.81
C ASP A 49 -10.34 13.99 5.81
N GLY A 50 -9.07 13.85 5.43
CA GLY A 50 -8.03 13.20 6.23
C GLY A 50 -8.05 11.68 6.17
N SER A 51 -8.92 11.07 5.34
CA SER A 51 -8.91 9.63 5.12
C SER A 51 -7.63 9.19 4.42
N CYS A 52 -7.06 8.06 4.84
CA CYS A 52 -5.88 7.48 4.22
C CYS A 52 -6.30 6.28 3.37
N LEU A 53 -6.16 6.41 2.05
CA LEU A 53 -6.52 5.39 1.08
C LEU A 53 -5.26 4.80 0.46
N ALA A 54 -5.21 3.47 0.34
CA ALA A 54 -4.12 2.78 -0.36
C ALA A 54 -4.65 1.95 -1.53
N TYR A 55 -3.95 2.03 -2.65
CA TYR A 55 -4.26 1.34 -3.89
C TYR A 55 -3.05 0.51 -4.32
N GLU A 56 -3.29 -0.73 -4.74
CA GLU A 56 -2.26 -1.55 -5.38
C GLU A 56 -2.42 -1.47 -6.90
N ILE A 57 -1.38 -0.98 -7.58
CA ILE A 57 -1.31 -0.96 -9.04
C ILE A 57 -0.65 -2.26 -9.50
N ARG A 58 -1.35 -3.01 -10.35
CA ARG A 58 -0.81 -4.22 -10.95
C ARG A 58 -1.37 -4.49 -12.33
N PRO A 59 -0.59 -5.08 -13.25
CA PRO A 59 -1.11 -5.57 -14.52
C PRO A 59 -2.21 -6.61 -14.33
N ILE A 60 -3.27 -6.51 -15.14
CA ILE A 60 -4.34 -7.50 -15.16
C ILE A 60 -3.77 -8.83 -15.70
N GLY A 61 -4.18 -9.95 -15.09
CA GLY A 61 -3.72 -11.29 -15.46
C GLY A 61 -2.49 -11.80 -14.72
N ASN A 62 -1.74 -10.93 -14.02
CA ASN A 62 -0.53 -11.34 -13.26
C ASN A 62 -0.84 -11.93 -11.87
N ARG A 63 -2.10 -12.27 -11.57
CA ARG A 63 -2.44 -12.95 -10.32
C ARG A 63 -1.95 -14.39 -10.43
N LYS A 64 -0.84 -14.72 -9.78
CA LYS A 64 -0.41 -16.13 -9.63
C LYS A 64 -1.61 -16.90 -9.05
N LYS A 65 -2.10 -17.89 -9.80
CA LYS A 65 -3.12 -18.80 -9.27
C LYS A 65 -2.54 -19.41 -8.00
N PRO A 66 -3.30 -19.47 -6.88
CA PRO A 66 -2.83 -20.24 -5.74
C PRO A 66 -2.50 -21.64 -6.24
N LYS A 67 -1.31 -22.15 -5.89
CA LYS A 67 -1.01 -23.57 -6.11
C LYS A 67 -2.14 -24.34 -5.43
N ALA A 68 -2.81 -25.22 -6.17
CA ALA A 68 -3.74 -26.14 -5.56
C ALA A 68 -3.01 -26.86 -4.41
N ALA A 69 -3.63 -26.86 -3.23
CA ALA A 69 -3.10 -27.49 -2.03
C ALA A 69 -3.00 -29.01 -2.22
#